data_AF-A0A925BG32-F1
#
_entry.id   AF-A0A925BG32-F1
#
_cell.length_a   1.000
_cell.length_b   1.000
_cell.length_c   1.000
_cell.angle_alpha   90.00
_cell.angle_beta   90.00
_cell.angle_gamma   90.00
#
_symmetry.space_group_name_H-M   'P 1'
#
loop_
_entity.id
_entity.type
_entity.pdbx_description
1 polymer ?
#
loop_
_entity_poly.entity_id
_entity_poly.type
_entity_poly.pdbx_seq_one_letter_code
_entity_poly.pdbx_strand_id
1 'polypeptide(L)'
;MYPEDRVLVGVINRKRDLVFARDEGWYRIPQQQMTRGLHAKYIAFFLSRAFGEQNGGIHYFAEQSGYELAYRRDLLPAETDHKHADRTYYRIALKDFTAKLPPVLNPTRRRFAFIYTTWDRFVGAQRIGDLYSQDDYFVDRIYHALRNRGVQAVERIWGAEGYDLGVAPQVRVLCENGSVIASTEKSEGVIYMDAARYGLGEGRGQQEDTILAAMLAEMERRGGPAFVNIPLEGI
;
A
#
# COMPACT_ATOMS: atom_id res chain seq x y z
N MET A 1 -9.04 17.45 12.10
CA MET A 1 -8.13 16.73 11.19
C MET A 1 -7.41 17.74 10.34
N TYR A 2 -6.13 17.55 10.11
CA TYR A 2 -5.33 18.36 9.20
C TYR A 2 -5.36 17.77 7.79
N PRO A 3 -5.33 18.57 6.72
CA PRO A 3 -5.33 18.09 5.33
C PRO A 3 -4.29 17.00 5.04
N GLU A 4 -3.12 17.11 5.66
CA GLU A 4 -1.97 16.22 5.53
C GLU A 4 -2.05 14.95 6.40
N ASP A 5 -3.02 14.85 7.32
CA ASP A 5 -3.22 13.66 8.17
C ASP A 5 -3.30 12.42 7.27
N ARG A 6 -2.55 11.37 7.62
CA ARG A 6 -2.46 10.15 6.81
C ARG A 6 -3.66 9.23 7.05
N VAL A 7 -4.23 8.72 5.96
CA VAL A 7 -5.29 7.72 5.96
C VAL A 7 -4.79 6.46 5.26
N LEU A 8 -4.86 5.33 5.96
CA LEU A 8 -4.60 4.02 5.38
C LEU A 8 -5.92 3.31 5.08
N VAL A 9 -6.13 2.94 3.83
CA VAL A 9 -7.25 2.09 3.43
C VAL A 9 -6.85 0.63 3.55
N GLY A 10 -7.45 -0.08 4.50
CA GLY A 10 -7.36 -1.53 4.65
C GLY A 10 -8.51 -2.25 3.95
N VAL A 11 -8.30 -3.53 3.63
CA VAL A 11 -9.34 -4.39 3.03
C VAL A 11 -9.91 -5.33 4.08
N ILE A 12 -11.24 -5.37 4.17
CA ILE A 12 -11.99 -6.35 4.96
C ILE A 12 -12.79 -7.22 3.99
N ASN A 13 -12.53 -8.53 4.03
CA ASN A 13 -13.19 -9.51 3.17
C ASN A 13 -14.02 -10.56 3.93
N ARG A 14 -14.02 -10.51 5.27
CA ARG A 14 -14.76 -11.41 6.15
C ARG A 14 -15.58 -10.58 7.14
N LYS A 15 -16.84 -10.97 7.37
CA LYS A 15 -17.73 -10.30 8.33
C LYS A 15 -17.14 -10.26 9.75
N ARG A 16 -16.51 -11.35 10.19
CA ARG A 16 -15.81 -11.43 11.49
C ARG A 16 -14.77 -10.32 11.65
N ASP A 17 -14.01 -10.01 10.60
CA ASP A 17 -12.96 -8.98 10.67
C ASP A 17 -13.57 -7.58 10.75
N LEU A 18 -14.78 -7.36 10.23
CA LEU A 18 -15.52 -6.11 10.46
C LEU A 18 -16.01 -6.02 11.91
N VAL A 19 -16.48 -7.12 12.49
CA VAL A 19 -16.89 -7.18 13.91
C VAL A 19 -15.70 -6.84 14.82
N PHE A 20 -14.53 -7.43 14.58
CA PHE A 20 -13.31 -7.07 15.34
C PHE A 20 -12.98 -5.58 15.24
N ALA A 21 -13.05 -5.01 14.04
CA ALA A 21 -12.72 -3.61 13.84
C ALA A 21 -13.76 -2.68 14.47
N ARG A 22 -15.05 -2.93 14.26
CA ARG A 22 -16.15 -2.04 14.67
C ARG A 22 -16.57 -2.23 16.12
N ASP A 23 -16.69 -3.48 16.56
CA ASP A 23 -17.31 -3.84 17.85
C ASP A 23 -16.25 -4.10 18.93
N GLU A 24 -15.10 -4.68 18.56
CA GLU A 24 -13.99 -4.92 19.50
C GLU A 24 -12.89 -3.85 19.43
N GLY A 25 -13.02 -2.88 18.52
CA GLY A 25 -12.11 -1.73 18.42
C GLY A 25 -10.70 -2.08 17.96
N TRP A 26 -10.51 -3.14 17.16
CA TRP A 26 -9.18 -3.46 16.64
C TRP A 26 -9.14 -4.04 15.22
N TYR A 27 -8.10 -3.70 14.46
CA TYR A 27 -7.84 -4.24 13.13
C TYR A 27 -6.42 -4.78 13.02
N ARG A 28 -6.17 -5.70 12.08
CA ARG A 28 -4.85 -6.30 11.88
C ARG A 28 -4.29 -6.05 10.49
N ILE A 29 -2.99 -5.81 10.43
CA ILE A 29 -2.24 -5.64 9.18
C ILE A 29 -0.99 -6.54 9.24
N PRO A 30 -0.73 -7.37 8.21
CA PRO A 30 0.50 -8.17 8.19
C PRO A 30 1.73 -7.26 8.25
N GLN A 31 2.66 -7.52 9.18
CA GLN A 31 3.86 -6.66 9.34
C GLN A 31 4.67 -6.56 8.04
N GLN A 32 4.77 -7.67 7.30
CA GLN A 32 5.47 -7.73 6.01
C GLN A 32 4.90 -6.80 4.92
N GLN A 33 3.67 -6.29 5.10
CA GLN A 33 3.05 -5.33 4.17
C GLN A 33 3.30 -3.87 4.58
N MET A 34 3.84 -3.64 5.77
CA MET A 34 4.13 -2.32 6.36
C MET A 34 5.58 -2.31 6.88
N THR A 35 6.53 -2.60 5.99
CA THR A 35 7.95 -2.78 6.37
C THR A 35 8.60 -1.52 6.95
N ARG A 36 8.01 -0.35 6.68
CA ARG A 36 8.49 0.96 7.14
C ARG A 36 7.74 1.48 8.37
N GLY A 37 6.86 0.67 8.93
CA GLY A 37 5.98 1.05 10.02
C GLY A 37 4.58 1.46 9.54
N LEU A 38 3.70 1.69 10.50
CA LEU A 38 2.33 2.11 10.28
C LEU A 38 2.22 3.63 10.52
N HIS A 39 2.32 4.41 9.44
CA HIS A 39 2.26 5.87 9.50
C HIS A 39 0.88 6.36 9.05
N ALA A 40 -0.15 6.04 9.82
CA ALA A 40 -1.52 6.42 9.51
C ALA A 40 -2.32 6.75 10.78
N LYS A 41 -2.83 7.97 10.85
CA LYS A 41 -3.69 8.42 11.95
C LYS A 41 -5.11 7.88 11.83
N TYR A 42 -5.57 7.65 10.60
CA TYR A 42 -6.89 7.09 10.33
C TYR A 42 -6.78 5.81 9.50
N ILE A 43 -7.66 4.85 9.79
CA ILE A 43 -7.83 3.66 8.97
C ILE A 43 -9.24 3.66 8.38
N ALA A 44 -9.31 3.53 7.06
CA ALA A 44 -10.55 3.37 6.33
C ALA A 44 -10.71 1.94 5.82
N PHE A 45 -11.94 1.44 5.74
CA PHE A 45 -12.21 0.02 5.50
C PHE A 45 -12.92 -0.20 4.18
N PHE A 46 -12.20 -0.75 3.20
CA PHE A 46 -12.78 -1.26 1.97
C PHE A 46 -13.45 -2.60 2.23
N LEU A 47 -14.77 -2.66 2.07
CA LEU A 47 -15.57 -3.86 2.29
C LEU A 47 -15.68 -4.67 1.00
N SER A 48 -15.27 -5.93 1.02
CA SER A 48 -15.19 -6.79 -0.17
C SER A 48 -15.88 -8.13 0.00
N ARG A 49 -16.48 -8.66 -1.09
CA ARG A 49 -17.06 -10.00 -1.31
C ARG A 49 -18.23 -10.39 -0.40
N ALA A 50 -18.14 -10.14 0.90
CA ALA A 50 -19.05 -10.64 1.92
C ALA A 50 -20.13 -9.63 2.37
N PHE A 51 -20.13 -8.41 1.82
CA PHE A 51 -20.86 -7.26 2.39
C PHE A 51 -22.06 -6.77 1.56
N GLY A 52 -22.62 -7.60 0.68
CA GLY A 52 -23.89 -7.31 0.00
C GLY A 52 -23.89 -5.93 -0.69
N GLU A 53 -24.84 -5.06 -0.32
CA GLU A 53 -24.96 -3.69 -0.86
C GLU A 53 -23.74 -2.80 -0.56
N GLN A 54 -23.01 -3.07 0.52
CA GLN A 54 -21.79 -2.34 0.89
C GLN A 54 -20.53 -2.97 0.28
N ASN A 55 -20.68 -4.00 -0.56
CA ASN A 55 -19.54 -4.61 -1.25
C ASN A 55 -18.95 -3.64 -2.29
N GLY A 56 -17.63 -3.56 -2.30
CA GLY A 56 -16.91 -2.80 -3.31
C GLY A 56 -16.76 -1.32 -2.98
N GLY A 57 -16.81 -0.94 -1.70
CA GLY A 57 -16.68 0.44 -1.28
C GLY A 57 -16.06 0.63 0.11
N ILE A 58 -15.68 1.87 0.39
CA ILE A 58 -15.27 2.34 1.70
C ILE A 58 -16.44 3.08 2.32
N HIS A 59 -16.96 2.53 3.41
CA HIS A 59 -18.15 3.03 4.10
C HIS A 59 -17.81 3.60 5.48
N TYR A 60 -16.69 3.17 6.05
CA TYR A 60 -16.32 3.51 7.42
C TYR A 60 -14.82 3.80 7.51
N PHE A 61 -14.48 4.64 8.48
CA PHE A 61 -13.13 4.86 8.93
C PHE A 61 -13.10 5.04 10.45
N ALA A 62 -11.95 4.88 11.05
CA ALA A 62 -11.72 5.09 12.48
C ALA A 62 -10.36 5.73 12.71
N GLU A 63 -10.23 6.51 13.77
CA GLU A 63 -8.93 6.99 14.23
C GLU A 63 -8.16 5.86 14.91
N GLN A 64 -6.88 5.74 14.59
CA GLN A 64 -5.98 4.80 15.23
C GLN A 64 -5.48 5.39 16.56
N SER A 65 -5.61 4.66 17.66
CA SER A 65 -5.23 5.10 19.02
C SER A 65 -3.93 4.46 19.53
N GLY A 66 -3.48 3.38 18.88
CA GLY A 66 -2.24 2.68 19.22
C GLY A 66 -2.06 1.46 18.33
N TYR A 67 -0.89 0.84 18.36
CA TYR A 67 -0.68 -0.47 17.76
C TYR A 67 0.42 -1.24 18.48
N GLU A 68 0.34 -2.56 18.41
CA GLU A 68 1.34 -3.49 18.92
C GLU A 68 1.63 -4.58 17.90
N LEU A 69 2.76 -5.27 18.05
CA LEU A 69 3.06 -6.47 17.27
C LEU A 69 2.53 -7.70 18.00
N ALA A 70 1.79 -8.55 17.29
CA ALA A 70 1.26 -9.81 17.81
C ALA A 70 1.32 -10.91 16.75
N TYR A 71 1.36 -12.18 17.18
CA TYR A 71 1.25 -13.30 16.26
C TYR A 71 -0.20 -13.52 15.83
N ARG A 72 -0.39 -14.07 14.62
CA ARG A 72 -1.73 -14.40 14.13
C ARG A 72 -2.46 -15.37 15.06
N ARG A 73 -1.75 -16.37 15.60
CA ARG A 73 -2.33 -17.36 16.53
C ARG A 73 -2.95 -16.71 17.77
N ASP A 74 -2.37 -15.61 18.24
CA ASP A 74 -2.86 -14.88 19.42
C ASP A 74 -4.05 -13.98 19.06
N LEU A 75 -4.02 -13.37 17.87
CA LEU A 75 -5.11 -12.53 17.36
C LEU A 75 -6.33 -13.33 16.92
N LEU A 76 -6.12 -14.58 16.49
CA LEU A 76 -7.16 -15.46 15.96
C LEU A 76 -7.01 -16.87 16.56
N PRO A 77 -7.39 -17.06 17.84
CA PRO A 77 -7.21 -18.34 18.53
C PRO A 77 -7.96 -19.52 17.89
N ALA A 78 -9.01 -19.25 17.11
CA ALA A 78 -9.74 -20.28 16.35
C ALA A 78 -9.02 -20.72 15.06
N GLU A 79 -7.88 -20.12 14.71
CA GLU A 79 -7.10 -20.40 13.50
C GLU A 79 -5.63 -20.73 13.83
N THR A 80 -5.37 -21.43 14.94
CA THR A 80 -4.01 -21.78 15.40
C THR A 80 -3.20 -22.59 14.39
N ASP A 81 -3.85 -23.48 13.62
CA ASP A 81 -3.17 -24.32 12.62
C ASP A 81 -3.09 -23.67 11.23
N HIS A 82 -3.38 -22.38 11.12
CA HIS A 82 -3.28 -21.67 9.86
C HIS A 82 -1.82 -21.60 9.39
N LYS A 83 -1.55 -21.74 8.08
CA LYS A 83 -0.20 -21.59 7.46
C LYS A 83 0.55 -20.27 7.74
N HIS A 84 -0.09 -19.34 8.44
CA HIS A 84 0.42 -18.01 8.78
C HIS A 84 0.26 -17.72 10.28
N ALA A 85 0.01 -18.74 11.10
CA ALA A 85 -0.16 -18.63 12.55
C ALA A 85 1.03 -17.92 13.22
N ASP A 86 2.24 -18.24 12.75
CA ASP A 86 3.51 -17.67 13.24
C ASP A 86 3.93 -16.37 12.58
N ARG A 87 3.11 -15.83 11.67
CA ARG A 87 3.40 -14.51 11.11
C ARG A 87 2.96 -13.43 12.09
N THR A 88 3.76 -12.38 12.14
CA THR A 88 3.52 -11.16 12.91
C THR A 88 2.58 -10.21 12.18
N TYR A 89 1.71 -9.57 12.95
CA TYR A 89 0.75 -8.58 12.50
C TYR A 89 0.83 -7.38 13.43
N TYR A 90 0.62 -6.19 12.88
CA TYR A 90 0.23 -5.04 13.66
C TYR A 90 -1.21 -5.25 14.11
N ARG A 91 -1.46 -5.32 15.42
CA ARG A 91 -2.79 -5.17 16.02
C ARG A 91 -2.98 -3.71 16.34
N ILE A 92 -3.95 -3.11 15.67
CA ILE A 92 -4.19 -1.68 15.67
C ILE A 92 -5.41 -1.41 16.51
N ALA A 93 -5.27 -0.60 17.56
CA ALA A 93 -6.39 -0.11 18.35
C ALA A 93 -7.09 1.02 17.59
N LEU A 94 -8.41 0.93 17.52
CA LEU A 94 -9.29 1.84 16.81
C LEU A 94 -10.22 2.52 17.80
N LYS A 95 -10.45 3.81 17.57
CA LYS A 95 -11.59 4.51 18.17
C LYS A 95 -12.88 4.15 17.42
N ASP A 96 -13.99 4.76 17.83
CA ASP A 96 -15.30 4.53 17.24
C ASP A 96 -15.32 4.72 15.72
N PHE A 97 -16.10 3.88 15.06
CA PHE A 97 -16.30 3.94 13.62
C PHE A 97 -17.09 5.19 13.25
N THR A 98 -16.57 5.92 12.27
CA THR A 98 -17.25 7.05 11.64
C THR A 98 -17.65 6.67 10.21
N ALA A 99 -18.87 7.03 9.83
CA ALA A 99 -19.35 6.82 8.47
C ALA A 99 -18.62 7.76 7.48
N LYS A 100 -18.15 7.21 6.36
CA LYS A 100 -17.65 7.99 5.22
C LYS A 100 -18.84 8.35 4.33
N LEU A 101 -19.21 9.64 4.33
CA LEU A 101 -20.31 10.17 3.52
C LEU A 101 -19.79 11.25 2.54
N PRO A 102 -20.05 11.12 1.23
CA PRO A 102 -20.52 9.90 0.56
C PRO A 102 -19.47 8.76 0.67
N PRO A 103 -19.88 7.49 0.53
CA PRO A 103 -18.95 6.37 0.51
C PRO A 103 -18.03 6.45 -0.72
N VAL A 104 -16.84 5.85 -0.60
CA VAL A 104 -15.88 5.77 -1.73
C VAL A 104 -16.13 4.46 -2.49
N LEU A 105 -16.57 4.51 -3.74
CA LEU A 105 -16.98 3.34 -4.53
C LEU A 105 -15.87 2.83 -5.46
N ASN A 106 -15.95 1.57 -5.88
CA ASN A 106 -14.98 0.95 -6.80
C ASN A 106 -15.61 0.53 -8.16
N PRO A 107 -16.10 1.47 -8.98
CA PRO A 107 -16.77 1.14 -10.25
C PRO A 107 -15.84 0.44 -11.25
N THR A 108 -14.54 0.74 -11.22
CA THR A 108 -13.53 0.14 -12.09
C THR A 108 -13.02 -1.22 -11.60
N ARG A 109 -13.51 -1.71 -10.45
CA ARG A 109 -13.11 -2.99 -9.83
C ARG A 109 -11.60 -3.10 -9.60
N ARG A 110 -10.95 -1.98 -9.23
CA ARG A 110 -9.52 -1.94 -8.95
C ARG A 110 -9.17 -2.88 -7.79
N ARG A 111 -8.12 -3.69 -7.97
CA ARG A 111 -7.58 -4.58 -6.94
C ARG A 111 -6.40 -3.91 -6.26
N PHE A 112 -6.41 -3.90 -4.93
CA PHE A 112 -5.32 -3.38 -4.09
C PHE A 112 -5.28 -4.17 -2.78
N ALA A 113 -4.14 -4.11 -2.08
CA ALA A 113 -4.01 -4.65 -0.73
C ALA A 113 -4.25 -3.57 0.32
N PHE A 114 -3.60 -2.42 0.13
CA PHE A 114 -3.73 -1.21 0.95
C PHE A 114 -3.71 0.03 0.05
N ILE A 115 -4.04 1.20 0.58
CA ILE A 115 -3.86 2.53 -0.06
C ILE A 115 -3.46 3.52 1.03
N TYR A 116 -2.34 4.23 0.91
CA TYR A 116 -2.08 5.43 1.71
C TYR A 116 -2.58 6.62 0.93
N THR A 117 -3.29 7.48 1.61
CA THR A 117 -3.78 8.75 1.08
C THR A 117 -3.71 9.82 2.15
N THR A 118 -3.95 11.05 1.75
CA THR A 118 -4.05 12.20 2.65
C THR A 118 -5.51 12.42 3.04
N TRP A 119 -5.72 13.10 4.16
CA TRP A 119 -7.05 13.35 4.70
C TRP A 119 -7.92 14.17 3.74
N ASP A 120 -7.35 15.20 3.11
CA ASP A 120 -8.05 16.03 2.11
C ASP A 120 -8.58 15.21 0.92
N ARG A 121 -7.75 14.33 0.34
CA ARG A 121 -8.15 13.40 -0.73
C ARG A 121 -9.18 12.42 -0.24
N PHE A 122 -8.99 11.84 0.95
CA PHE A 122 -9.94 10.89 1.52
C PHE A 122 -11.32 11.51 1.69
N VAL A 123 -11.42 12.71 2.24
CA VAL A 123 -12.69 13.42 2.44
C VAL A 123 -13.37 13.69 1.11
N GLY A 124 -12.62 14.20 0.12
CA GLY A 124 -13.14 14.51 -1.22
C GLY A 124 -13.44 13.28 -2.10
N ALA A 125 -12.88 12.12 -1.78
CA ALA A 125 -13.00 10.93 -2.60
C ALA A 125 -14.44 10.40 -2.67
N GLN A 126 -14.87 10.07 -3.89
CA GLN A 126 -16.11 9.34 -4.18
C GLN A 126 -15.84 8.00 -4.87
N ARG A 127 -14.66 7.86 -5.49
CA ARG A 127 -14.19 6.65 -6.16
C ARG A 127 -12.84 6.25 -5.59
N ILE A 128 -12.53 4.95 -5.59
CA ILE A 128 -11.22 4.43 -5.17
C ILE A 128 -10.08 5.13 -5.90
N GLY A 129 -10.33 5.54 -7.15
CA GLY A 129 -9.34 6.23 -7.93
C GLY A 129 -8.96 7.63 -7.43
N ASP A 130 -9.84 8.28 -6.67
CA ASP A 130 -9.63 9.64 -6.14
C ASP A 130 -8.69 9.63 -4.91
N LEU A 131 -8.42 8.44 -4.35
CA LEU A 131 -7.53 8.26 -3.20
C LEU A 131 -6.05 8.34 -3.58
N TYR A 132 -5.73 8.25 -4.87
CA TYR A 132 -4.35 8.25 -5.37
C TYR A 132 -4.01 9.63 -5.93
N SER A 133 -2.79 10.10 -5.68
CA SER A 133 -2.23 11.18 -6.51
C SER A 133 -1.89 10.66 -7.91
N GLN A 134 -1.70 11.56 -8.88
CA GLN A 134 -1.21 11.19 -10.21
C GLN A 134 0.14 10.46 -10.13
N ASP A 135 0.99 10.89 -9.21
CA ASP A 135 2.29 10.28 -8.95
C ASP A 135 2.15 8.85 -8.40
N ASP A 136 1.22 8.64 -7.47
CA ASP A 136 0.96 7.31 -6.88
C ASP A 136 0.47 6.31 -7.94
N TYR A 137 -0.34 6.76 -8.90
CA TYR A 137 -0.75 5.92 -10.03
C TYR A 137 0.43 5.45 -10.86
N PHE A 138 1.36 6.36 -11.14
CA PHE A 138 2.50 6.05 -11.98
C PHE A 138 3.44 5.06 -11.28
N VAL A 139 3.73 5.30 -9.99
CA VAL A 139 4.48 4.41 -9.11
C VAL A 139 3.85 3.02 -9.05
N ASP A 140 2.53 2.93 -8.87
CA ASP A 140 1.81 1.64 -8.82
C ASP A 140 1.92 0.86 -10.12
N ARG A 141 1.83 1.52 -11.29
CA ARG A 141 1.96 0.82 -12.59
C ARG A 141 3.37 0.28 -12.79
N ILE A 142 4.41 1.06 -12.50
CA ILE A 142 5.81 0.60 -12.57
C ILE A 142 6.07 -0.54 -11.59
N TYR A 143 5.59 -0.43 -10.34
CA TYR A 143 5.67 -1.49 -9.34
C TYR A 143 5.06 -2.81 -9.84
N HIS A 144 3.81 -2.77 -10.32
CA HIS A 144 3.13 -3.96 -10.82
C HIS A 144 3.81 -4.54 -12.07
N ALA A 145 4.30 -3.69 -12.98
CA ALA A 145 5.03 -4.12 -14.16
C ALA A 145 6.36 -4.82 -13.83
N LEU A 146 7.08 -4.39 -12.80
CA LEU A 146 8.29 -5.07 -12.31
C LEU A 146 7.95 -6.40 -11.62
N ARG A 147 6.91 -6.43 -10.77
CA ARG A 147 6.44 -7.66 -10.12
C ARG A 147 6.00 -8.72 -11.13
N ASN A 148 5.29 -8.31 -12.20
CA ASN A 148 4.86 -9.20 -13.27
C ASN A 148 6.04 -9.77 -14.08
N ARG A 149 7.18 -9.06 -14.11
CA ARG A 149 8.44 -9.52 -14.71
C ARG A 149 9.33 -10.32 -13.74
N GLY A 150 8.83 -10.66 -12.55
CA GLY A 150 9.52 -11.52 -11.60
C GLY A 150 10.46 -10.81 -10.61
N VAL A 151 10.53 -9.47 -10.63
CA VAL A 151 11.35 -8.73 -9.65
C VAL A 151 10.66 -8.78 -8.29
N GLN A 152 11.26 -9.50 -7.33
CA GLN A 152 10.65 -9.74 -6.02
C GLN A 152 10.96 -8.62 -5.01
N ALA A 153 12.20 -8.10 -5.00
CA ALA A 153 12.71 -7.08 -4.09
C ALA A 153 12.32 -5.64 -4.51
N VAL A 154 11.09 -5.46 -4.98
CA VAL A 154 10.54 -4.15 -5.35
C VAL A 154 9.78 -3.59 -4.15
N GLU A 155 10.16 -2.40 -3.75
CA GLU A 155 9.45 -1.56 -2.79
C GLU A 155 8.81 -0.38 -3.54
N ARG A 156 7.66 0.08 -3.08
CA ARG A 156 7.00 1.29 -3.56
C ARG A 156 6.80 2.24 -2.38
N ILE A 157 6.96 3.53 -2.62
CA ILE A 157 6.68 4.61 -1.70
C ILE A 157 5.63 5.48 -2.37
N TRP A 158 4.48 5.63 -1.72
CA TRP A 158 3.46 6.58 -2.16
C TRP A 158 3.77 7.98 -1.64
N GLY A 159 3.28 9.04 -2.27
CA GLY A 159 3.47 10.41 -1.77
C GLY A 159 2.89 10.61 -0.38
N ALA A 160 1.83 9.85 -0.09
CA ALA A 160 1.24 9.77 1.24
C ALA A 160 2.09 9.00 2.27
N GLU A 161 3.18 8.37 1.88
CA GLU A 161 4.17 7.75 2.78
C GLU A 161 5.48 8.56 2.78
N GLY A 162 5.81 9.17 1.64
CA GLY A 162 7.07 9.86 1.42
C GLY A 162 7.23 11.23 2.08
N TYR A 163 6.15 11.95 2.41
CA TYR A 163 6.23 13.29 3.03
C TYR A 163 7.04 13.28 4.33
N ASP A 164 6.82 12.31 5.22
CA ASP A 164 7.53 12.20 6.50
C ASP A 164 9.00 11.77 6.33
N LEU A 165 9.31 11.15 5.18
CA LEU A 165 10.66 10.72 4.81
C LEU A 165 11.39 11.77 3.96
N GLY A 166 10.72 12.85 3.53
CA GLY A 166 11.25 13.80 2.56
C GLY A 166 11.51 13.16 1.18
N VAL A 167 10.75 12.13 0.83
CA VAL A 167 10.94 11.34 -0.40
C VAL A 167 9.72 11.46 -1.30
N ALA A 168 9.91 11.79 -2.56
CA ALA A 168 8.84 11.79 -3.55
C ALA A 168 8.32 10.37 -3.83
N PRO A 169 7.07 10.22 -4.31
CA PRO A 169 6.55 8.94 -4.78
C PRO A 169 7.54 8.23 -5.71
N GLN A 170 7.93 7.01 -5.34
CA GLN A 170 9.00 6.28 -6.02
C GLN A 170 8.89 4.77 -5.92
N VAL A 171 9.52 4.07 -6.85
CA VAL A 171 9.79 2.62 -6.80
C VAL A 171 11.27 2.42 -6.51
N ARG A 172 11.58 1.53 -5.57
CA ARG A 172 12.95 1.16 -5.21
C ARG A 172 13.15 -0.34 -5.38
N VAL A 173 14.23 -0.74 -6.03
CA VAL A 173 14.65 -2.13 -6.13
C VAL A 173 16.01 -2.28 -5.46
N LEU A 174 16.12 -3.18 -4.49
CA LEU A 174 17.41 -3.52 -3.89
C LEU A 174 18.16 -4.44 -4.85
N CYS A 175 19.41 -4.10 -5.16
CA CYS A 175 20.32 -4.87 -6.00
C CYS A 175 21.55 -5.31 -5.20
N GLU A 176 22.33 -6.25 -5.72
CA GLU A 176 23.58 -6.68 -5.06
C GLU A 176 24.50 -5.50 -4.76
N ASN A 177 24.62 -4.58 -5.73
CA ASN A 177 25.44 -3.38 -5.64
C ASN A 177 24.58 -2.11 -5.52
N GLY A 178 23.90 -1.97 -4.38
CA GLY A 178 23.13 -0.77 -4.01
C GLY A 178 21.65 -0.86 -4.39
N SER A 179 21.01 0.26 -4.70
CA SER A 179 19.59 0.27 -5.09
C SER A 179 19.33 1.08 -6.34
N VAL A 180 18.38 0.59 -7.14
CA VAL A 180 17.81 1.30 -8.28
C VAL A 180 16.54 2.00 -7.81
N ILE A 181 16.44 3.30 -8.06
CA ILE A 181 15.29 4.12 -7.65
C ILE A 181 14.72 4.78 -8.90
N ALA A 182 13.40 4.71 -9.06
CA ALA A 182 12.66 5.50 -10.01
C ALA A 182 11.68 6.40 -9.23
N SER A 183 11.78 7.73 -9.38
CA SER A 183 11.04 8.72 -8.57
C SER A 183 10.32 9.74 -9.43
N THR A 184 9.20 10.24 -8.94
CA THR A 184 8.44 11.36 -9.54
C THR A 184 9.10 12.72 -9.35
N GLU A 185 10.17 12.80 -8.56
CA GLU A 185 11.08 13.94 -8.53
C GLU A 185 12.43 13.62 -9.16
N LYS A 186 13.01 14.62 -9.82
CA LYS A 186 14.31 14.48 -10.47
C LYS A 186 15.42 14.65 -9.44
N SER A 187 16.26 13.63 -9.28
CA SER A 187 17.43 13.64 -8.41
C SER A 187 18.59 12.90 -9.08
N GLU A 188 19.82 13.17 -8.62
CA GLU A 188 21.02 12.53 -9.15
C GLU A 188 21.01 11.02 -8.87
N GLY A 189 21.31 10.21 -9.89
CA GLY A 189 21.29 8.75 -9.78
C GLY A 189 19.89 8.12 -9.66
N VAL A 190 18.82 8.90 -9.85
CA VAL A 190 17.42 8.45 -9.80
C VAL A 190 16.79 8.51 -11.18
N ILE A 191 16.10 7.45 -11.59
CA ILE A 191 15.35 7.41 -12.85
C ILE A 191 14.10 8.28 -12.69
N TYR A 192 14.02 9.36 -13.46
CA TYR A 192 12.90 10.30 -13.35
C TYR A 192 11.62 9.76 -13.99
N MET A 193 10.55 9.73 -13.21
CA MET A 193 9.20 9.36 -13.60
C MET A 193 8.37 10.63 -13.80
N ASP A 194 8.37 11.18 -15.02
CA ASP A 194 7.59 12.38 -15.36
C ASP A 194 6.07 12.12 -15.31
N ALA A 195 5.47 12.26 -14.13
CA ALA A 195 4.05 12.02 -13.90
C ALA A 195 3.15 13.06 -14.59
N ALA A 196 3.66 14.27 -14.84
CA ALA A 196 2.93 15.30 -15.57
C ALA A 196 2.71 14.91 -17.04
N ARG A 197 3.73 14.33 -17.70
CA ARG A 197 3.58 13.76 -19.05
C ARG A 197 2.65 12.55 -19.09
N TYR A 198 2.64 11.76 -18.03
CA TYR A 198 1.81 10.57 -17.94
C TYR A 198 0.30 10.88 -17.90
N GLY A 199 -0.09 11.98 -17.25
CA GLY A 199 -1.50 12.41 -17.12
C GLY A 199 -2.19 12.68 -18.46
N LEU A 200 -1.45 13.08 -19.49
CA LEU A 200 -1.95 13.63 -20.77
C LEU A 200 -2.43 12.59 -21.80
N GLY A 201 -2.46 11.30 -21.47
CA GLY A 201 -3.13 10.26 -22.29
C GLY A 201 -2.34 9.80 -23.52
N GLU A 202 -1.62 10.68 -24.22
CA GLU A 202 -0.71 10.32 -25.31
C GLU A 202 0.64 9.83 -24.76
N GLY A 203 1.15 8.69 -25.28
CA GLY A 203 2.49 8.18 -24.93
C GLY A 203 2.62 7.41 -23.61
N ARG A 204 1.51 7.14 -22.90
CA ARG A 204 1.51 6.43 -21.59
C ARG A 204 2.28 5.11 -21.59
N GLY A 205 2.11 4.27 -22.61
CA GLY A 205 2.83 2.98 -22.70
C GLY A 205 4.32 3.17 -22.98
N GLN A 206 4.66 4.14 -23.83
CA GLN A 206 6.04 4.36 -24.26
C GLN A 206 6.92 4.92 -23.15
N GLN A 207 6.37 5.79 -22.31
CA GLN A 207 7.07 6.29 -21.13
C GLN A 207 7.33 5.18 -20.11
N GLU A 208 6.33 4.31 -19.89
CA GLU A 208 6.49 3.16 -19.00
C GLU A 208 7.53 2.18 -19.49
N ASP A 209 7.48 1.81 -20.76
CA ASP A 209 8.44 0.88 -21.35
C ASP A 209 9.86 1.44 -21.27
N THR A 210 10.02 2.76 -21.45
CA THR A 210 11.31 3.45 -21.31
C THR A 210 11.83 3.39 -19.87
N ILE A 211 10.97 3.70 -18.88
CA ILE A 211 11.35 3.66 -17.45
C ILE A 211 11.67 2.23 -17.03
N LEU A 212 10.85 1.26 -17.45
CA LEU A 212 11.06 -0.16 -17.15
C LEU A 212 12.36 -0.67 -17.76
N ALA A 213 12.65 -0.32 -19.02
CA ALA A 213 13.91 -0.69 -19.67
C ALA A 213 15.11 -0.07 -18.93
N ALA A 214 15.02 1.20 -18.54
CA ALA A 214 16.07 1.86 -17.77
C ALA A 214 16.30 1.21 -16.40
N MET A 215 15.21 0.87 -15.68
CA MET A 215 15.31 0.18 -14.40
C MET A 215 15.95 -1.20 -14.54
N LEU A 216 15.52 -2.00 -15.53
CA LEU A 216 16.07 -3.34 -15.75
C LEU A 216 17.56 -3.30 -16.14
N ALA A 217 17.95 -2.37 -17.02
CA ALA A 217 19.35 -2.19 -17.39
C ALA A 217 20.23 -1.76 -16.20
N GLU A 218 19.73 -0.85 -15.36
CA GLU A 218 20.47 -0.43 -14.16
C GLU A 218 20.53 -1.54 -13.10
N MET A 219 19.47 -2.35 -12.98
CA MET A 219 19.48 -3.53 -12.12
C MET A 219 20.55 -4.52 -12.58
N GLU A 220 20.65 -4.80 -13.88
CA GLU A 220 21.66 -5.68 -14.46
C GLU A 220 23.08 -5.15 -14.20
N ARG A 221 23.31 -3.85 -14.40
CA ARG A 221 24.59 -3.19 -14.05
C ARG A 221 24.98 -3.34 -12.59
N ARG A 222 24.00 -3.45 -11.68
CA ARG A 222 24.22 -3.55 -10.23
C ARG A 222 24.21 -4.98 -9.70
N GLY A 223 24.38 -5.99 -10.57
CA GLY A 223 24.44 -7.40 -10.18
C GLY A 223 23.06 -8.07 -10.05
N GLY A 224 21.99 -7.41 -10.48
CA GLY A 224 20.62 -7.91 -10.37
C GLY A 224 19.97 -7.64 -9.01
N PRO A 225 18.67 -7.95 -8.87
CA PRO A 225 17.95 -7.74 -7.62
C PRO A 225 18.53 -8.61 -6.50
N ALA A 226 18.84 -8.00 -5.36
CA ALA A 226 19.36 -8.71 -4.20
C ALA A 226 18.27 -9.65 -3.68
N PHE A 227 18.49 -10.95 -3.85
CA PHE A 227 17.69 -11.95 -3.18
C PHE A 227 18.18 -12.06 -1.74
N VAL A 228 17.38 -11.60 -0.78
CA VAL A 228 17.57 -12.04 0.60
C VAL A 228 17.11 -13.49 0.65
N ASN A 229 18.02 -14.43 0.39
CA ASN A 229 17.86 -15.79 0.85
C ASN A 229 17.87 -15.70 2.39
N ILE A 230 16.69 -15.76 3.00
CA ILE A 230 16.61 -16.12 4.42
C ILE A 230 16.92 -17.62 4.42
N PRO A 231 18.09 -18.08 4.89
CA PRO A 231 18.34 -19.49 5.02
C PRO A 231 17.25 -20.09 5.92
N LEU A 232 16.52 -21.08 5.41
CA LEU A 232 15.63 -21.92 6.21
C LEU A 232 16.44 -22.96 7.01
N GLU A 233 17.64 -22.60 7.47
CA GLU A 233 18.38 -23.43 8.42
C GLU A 233 17.95 -23.02 9.83
N GLY A 234 16.99 -23.78 10.37
CA GLY A 234 16.62 -23.74 11.79
C GLY A 234 15.17 -23.40 12.12
N ILE A 235 14.19 -23.81 11.30
CA ILE A 235 12.79 -23.99 11.76
C ILE A 235 12.58 -25.48 12.04
#